data_AF-A0AB35UX29-F1
#
_entry.id   AF-A0AB35UX29-F1
#
_cell.length_a   1.000
_cell.length_b   1.000
_cell.length_c   1.000
_cell.angle_alpha   90.00
_cell.angle_beta   90.00
_cell.angle_gamma   90.00
#
_symmetry.space_group_name_H-M   'P 1'
#
loop_
_entity.id
_entity.type
_entity.pdbx_description
1 polymer ?
#
loop_
_entity_poly.entity_id
_entity_poly.type
_entity_poly.pdbx_seq_one_letter_code
_entity_poly.pdbx_strand_id
1 'polypeptide(L)' 'MSRVLVAIHYYGQGYRFDYRKNKKLAKPEKNQRWIRVNGDYILINTVNHRILRVVPG' A
#
# COMPACT_ATOMS: atom_id res chain seq x y z
N MET A 1 17.99 1.68 9.93
CA MET A 1 17.54 0.90 8.75
C MET A 1 16.35 0.05 9.13
N SER A 2 15.12 0.52 8.92
CA SER A 2 13.91 -0.28 9.19
C SER A 2 13.41 -0.90 7.89
N ARG A 3 14.15 -1.90 7.41
CA ARG A 3 13.73 -2.74 6.27
C ARG A 3 12.77 -3.81 6.79
N VAL A 4 11.51 -3.73 6.35
CA VAL A 4 10.65 -4.89 6.04
C VAL A 4 10.37 -5.86 7.22
N LEU A 5 9.91 -5.38 8.37
CA LEU A 5 9.34 -6.26 9.42
C LEU A 5 7.83 -6.15 9.60
N VAL A 6 7.16 -5.26 8.87
CA VAL A 6 5.79 -4.86 9.19
C VAL A 6 4.76 -5.45 8.23
N ALA A 7 5.01 -6.66 7.73
CA ALA A 7 4.10 -7.34 6.82
C ALA A 7 2.76 -7.75 7.49
N ILE A 8 2.61 -7.64 8.82
CA ILE A 8 1.52 -8.30 9.55
C ILE A 8 0.28 -7.42 9.84
N HIS A 9 0.30 -6.08 9.69
CA HIS A 9 -0.76 -5.25 10.30
C HIS A 9 -1.45 -4.15 9.45
N TYR A 10 -1.08 -3.92 8.19
CA TYR A 10 -1.69 -2.80 7.42
C TYR A 10 -3.02 -3.11 6.72
N TYR A 11 -3.76 -4.09 7.22
CA TYR A 11 -5.05 -4.51 6.62
C TYR A 11 -6.24 -3.70 7.13
N GLY A 12 -6.07 -2.98 8.24
CA GLY A 12 -7.09 -2.09 8.80
C GLY A 12 -7.45 -0.93 7.86
N GLN A 13 -8.71 -0.47 7.91
CA GLN A 13 -9.18 0.63 7.04
C GLN A 13 -8.38 1.94 7.20
N GLY A 14 -7.74 2.17 8.36
CA GLY A 14 -6.98 3.37 8.66
C GLY A 14 -5.76 3.61 7.77
N TYR A 15 -5.26 2.59 7.07
CA TYR A 15 -4.12 2.73 6.17
C TYR A 15 -4.50 2.94 4.71
N ARG A 16 -5.79 2.85 4.36
CA ARG A 16 -6.24 2.96 2.97
C ARG A 16 -5.91 4.35 2.41
N PHE A 17 -5.24 4.37 1.27
CA PHE A 17 -4.94 5.59 0.54
C PHE A 17 -5.73 5.64 -0.77
N ASP A 18 -6.33 6.79 -1.08
CA ASP A 18 -6.96 7.01 -2.38
C ASP A 18 -5.88 7.38 -3.40
N TYR A 19 -5.61 6.46 -4.34
CA TYR A 19 -4.59 6.63 -5.37
C TYR A 19 -4.78 7.92 -6.19
N ARG A 20 -6.02 8.40 -6.34
CA ARG A 20 -6.34 9.61 -7.11
C ARG A 20 -5.72 10.87 -6.53
N LYS A 21 -5.35 10.85 -5.24
CA LYS A 21 -4.68 11.96 -4.56
C LYS A 21 -3.19 12.09 -4.91
N ASN A 22 -2.60 11.11 -5.61
CA ASN A 22 -1.21 11.17 -6.04
C ASN A 22 -1.05 10.65 -7.48
N LYS A 23 -0.62 11.53 -8.38
CA LYS A 23 -0.44 11.25 -9.82
C LYS A 23 0.60 10.17 -10.12
N LYS A 24 1.50 9.85 -9.17
CA LYS A 24 2.50 8.77 -9.29
C LYS A 24 1.89 7.38 -9.09
N LEU A 25 0.67 7.29 -8.55
CA LEU A 25 0.05 6.02 -8.20
C LEU A 25 -0.85 5.52 -9.32
N ALA A 26 -0.56 4.30 -9.78
CA ALA A 26 -1.40 3.61 -10.75
C ALA A 26 -2.76 3.24 -10.14
N LYS A 27 -3.79 3.13 -10.98
CA LYS A 27 -5.09 2.59 -10.56
C LYS A 27 -4.89 1.14 -10.05
N PRO A 28 -5.32 0.81 -8.83
CA PRO A 28 -5.26 -0.56 -8.35
C PRO A 28 -6.24 -1.45 -9.14
N GLU A 29 -5.84 -2.67 -9.45
CA GLU A 29 -6.71 -3.66 -10.08
C GLU A 29 -7.63 -4.37 -9.06
N LYS A 30 -8.40 -5.35 -9.52
CA LYS A 30 -9.21 -6.21 -8.64
C LYS A 30 -8.30 -6.84 -7.58
N ASN A 31 -8.77 -6.86 -6.34
CA ASN A 31 -8.04 -7.37 -5.18
C ASN A 31 -6.72 -6.64 -4.89
N GLN A 32 -6.57 -5.40 -5.36
CA GLN A 32 -5.43 -4.56 -5.02
C GLN A 32 -5.87 -3.30 -4.27
N ARG A 33 -4.99 -2.77 -3.42
CA ARG A 33 -5.26 -1.56 -2.66
C ARG A 33 -3.97 -0.80 -2.40
N TRP A 34 -4.02 0.51 -2.55
CA TRP A 34 -3.00 1.40 -2.02
C TRP A 34 -3.21 1.65 -0.54
N ILE A 35 -2.13 1.51 0.21
CA ILE A 35 -2.04 1.93 1.60
C ILE A 35 -0.92 2.97 1.75
N ARG A 36 -1.01 3.82 2.77
CA ARG A 36 0.06 4.75 3.13
C ARG A 36 0.66 4.35 4.46
N VAL A 37 1.98 4.17 4.48
CA VAL A 37 2.73 3.71 5.63
C VAL A 37 3.95 4.60 5.78
N ASN A 38 4.06 5.30 6.91
CA ASN A 38 5.24 6.13 7.21
C ASN A 38 5.62 7.12 6.10
N GLY A 39 4.64 7.61 5.33
CA GLY A 39 4.85 8.52 4.21
C GLY A 39 4.85 7.83 2.84
N ASP A 40 5.32 6.58 2.78
CA ASP A 40 5.39 5.78 1.55
C ASP A 40 4.03 5.22 1.15
N TYR A 41 3.88 4.97 -0.15
CA TYR A 41 2.71 4.34 -0.75
C TYR A 41 3.03 2.88 -1.08
N ILE A 42 2.21 1.97 -0.59
CA ILE A 42 2.40 0.54 -0.79
C ILE A 42 1.16 -0.02 -1.48
N LEU A 43 1.34 -0.68 -2.62
CA LEU A 43 0.28 -1.43 -3.29
C LEU A 43 0.31 -2.84 -2.73
N ILE A 44 -0.81 -3.29 -2.18
CA ILE A 44 -0.95 -4.65 -1.65
C ILE A 44 -2.02 -5.42 -2.40
N ASN A 45 -1.88 -6.74 -2.44
CA ASN A 45 -2.98 -7.65 -2.76
C ASN A 45 -3.82 -7.88 -1.50
N THR A 46 -5.13 -7.68 -1.58
CA THR A 46 -6.04 -7.78 -0.42
C THR A 46 -6.48 -9.21 -0.10
N VAL A 47 -6.20 -10.18 -0.96
CA VAL A 47 -6.55 -11.60 -0.78
C VAL A 47 -5.43 -12.38 -0.10
N ASN A 48 -4.18 -12.19 -0.57
CA ASN A 48 -3.02 -12.92 -0.05
C ASN A 48 -2.01 -12.01 0.67
N HIS A 49 -2.35 -10.74 0.83
CA HIS A 49 -1.59 -9.77 1.61
C HIS A 49 -0.17 -9.47 1.12
N ARG A 50 0.16 -9.84 -0.11
CA ARG A 50 1.48 -9.58 -0.71
C ARG A 50 1.64 -8.11 -1.08
N ILE A 51 2.86 -7.61 -0.90
CA ILE A 51 3.27 -6.31 -1.43
C ILE A 51 3.52 -6.46 -2.94
N LEU A 52 2.84 -5.64 -3.74
CA LEU A 52 2.95 -5.61 -5.19
C LEU A 52 3.86 -4.46 -5.66
N ARG A 53 3.87 -3.34 -4.94
CA ARG A 53 4.68 -2.15 -5.28
C ARG A 53 4.92 -1.28 -4.05
N VAL A 54 6.07 -0.62 -4.02
CA VAL A 54 6.37 0.48 -3.08
C VAL A 54 6.73 1.72 -3.90
N VAL A 55 6.13 2.86 -3.55
CA VAL A 55 6.44 4.17 -4.13
C VAL A 55 6.79 5.09 -2.98
N PRO A 56 8.01 5.65 -2.94
CA PRO A 56 8.40 6.61 -1.93
C PRO A 56 7.47 7.83 -1.92
N GLY A 57 7.20 8.32 -0.70
CA GLY A 57 6.42 9.54 -0.42
C GLY A 57 6.86 10.75 -1.21
#